data_AF-A0A1W2H877-F1
#
_entry.id   AF-A0A1W2H877-F1
#
_cell.length_a   1.000
_cell.length_b   1.000
_cell.length_c   1.000
_cell.angle_alpha   90.00
_cell.angle_beta   90.00
_cell.angle_gamma   90.00
#
_symmetry.space_group_name_H-M   'P 1'
#
loop_
_entity.id
_entity.type
_entity.pdbx_description
1 polymer ?
#
loop_
_entity_poly.entity_id
_entity_poly.type
_entity_poly.pdbx_seq_one_letter_code
_entity_poly.pdbx_strand_id
1 'polypeptide(L)'
;MEKLKDVIRKPDFKPEDYEGFMASEFQFMRVFFLENKDLKTSFDEVNSFLAANGFHELNFEDFIEELSIRSEGVGLYADQYANETNKNLILTIDKYDPVCNPIDQMIVELVRFRNERDWAQFHNPKDLALALSVEASELLELFLWKSAEEVNEEKVKEELADVFAFGLLLAEKYGFNVREIVLEKIAKTA
;
A
#
# COMPACT_ATOMS: atom_id res chain seq x y z
N MET A 1 -1.85 -5.09 -15.94
CA MET A 1 -2.07 -4.13 -14.84
C MET A 1 -3.53 -4.20 -14.37
N GLU A 2 -4.00 -5.38 -13.98
CA GLU A 2 -5.41 -5.59 -13.60
C GLU A 2 -5.55 -6.66 -12.49
N LYS A 3 -4.47 -7.02 -11.79
CA LYS A 3 -4.49 -8.18 -10.88
C LYS A 3 -4.52 -7.85 -9.38
N LEU A 4 -4.33 -6.60 -8.99
CA LEU A 4 -4.31 -6.23 -7.57
C LEU A 4 -5.50 -5.38 -7.08
N LYS A 5 -6.37 -4.91 -7.99
CA LYS A 5 -7.42 -3.94 -7.62
C LYS A 5 -8.70 -4.56 -7.05
N ASP A 6 -8.86 -5.87 -7.13
CA ASP A 6 -10.20 -6.46 -6.99
C ASP A 6 -10.46 -7.24 -5.72
N VAL A 7 -9.45 -7.58 -4.92
CA VAL A 7 -9.74 -8.62 -3.92
C VAL A 7 -10.39 -8.11 -2.63
N ILE A 8 -10.33 -6.80 -2.35
CA ILE A 8 -11.18 -6.17 -1.32
C ILE A 8 -11.83 -4.88 -1.85
N ARG A 9 -12.32 -4.94 -3.09
CA ARG A 9 -13.25 -3.94 -3.65
C ARG A 9 -14.41 -4.58 -4.42
N LYS A 10 -14.91 -5.73 -3.97
CA LYS A 10 -16.27 -6.15 -4.34
C LYS A 10 -17.27 -5.53 -3.37
N PRO A 11 -18.30 -4.81 -3.84
CA PRO A 11 -19.40 -4.31 -3.00
C PRO A 11 -20.09 -5.41 -2.18
N ASP A 12 -19.99 -6.67 -2.64
CA ASP A 12 -20.58 -7.86 -2.03
C ASP A 12 -19.55 -8.81 -1.39
N PHE A 13 -18.34 -8.36 -1.06
CA PHE A 13 -17.34 -9.20 -0.39
C PHE A 13 -17.80 -9.58 1.02
N LYS A 14 -18.13 -10.86 1.21
CA LYS A 14 -18.49 -11.46 2.51
C LYS A 14 -17.38 -12.40 2.95
N PRO A 15 -16.65 -12.10 4.04
CA PRO A 15 -15.56 -12.96 4.53
C PRO A 15 -15.98 -14.42 4.75
N GLU A 16 -17.25 -14.63 5.10
CA GLU A 16 -17.82 -15.94 5.39
C GLU A 16 -17.84 -16.84 4.16
N ASP A 17 -17.97 -16.27 2.95
CA ASP A 17 -17.92 -17.00 1.68
C ASP A 17 -16.52 -17.59 1.41
N TYR A 18 -15.51 -17.14 2.16
CA TYR A 18 -14.11 -17.54 2.04
C TYR A 18 -13.56 -18.18 3.33
N GLU A 19 -14.44 -18.58 4.25
CA GLU A 19 -14.06 -19.16 5.56
C GLU A 19 -13.11 -18.25 6.36
N GLY A 20 -13.24 -16.94 6.19
CA GLY A 20 -12.46 -15.94 6.91
C GLY A 20 -13.34 -14.95 7.66
N PHE A 21 -12.68 -13.93 8.22
CA PHE A 21 -13.33 -12.86 8.95
C PHE A 21 -12.62 -11.52 8.69
N MET A 22 -13.33 -10.41 8.85
CA MET A 22 -12.67 -9.11 8.89
C MET A 22 -12.09 -8.87 10.29
N ALA A 23 -10.77 -8.73 10.39
CA ALA A 23 -10.12 -8.28 11.63
C ALA A 23 -10.26 -6.77 11.84
N SER A 24 -10.46 -6.02 10.77
CA SER A 24 -10.78 -4.58 10.77
C SER A 24 -11.57 -4.22 9.49
N GLU A 25 -11.97 -2.97 9.31
CA GLU A 25 -12.58 -2.51 8.03
C GLU A 25 -11.70 -2.76 6.80
N PHE A 26 -10.38 -2.93 7.00
CA PHE A 26 -9.39 -3.00 5.93
C PHE A 26 -8.63 -4.32 5.86
N GLN A 27 -8.85 -5.27 6.76
CA GLN A 27 -8.07 -6.50 6.83
C GLN A 27 -8.97 -7.73 6.92
N PHE A 28 -8.91 -8.55 5.88
CA PHE A 28 -9.45 -9.91 5.88
C PHE A 28 -8.42 -10.86 6.48
N MET A 29 -8.88 -11.81 7.27
CA MET A 29 -8.07 -12.87 7.85
C MET A 29 -8.72 -14.23 7.59
N ARG A 30 -7.89 -15.22 7.26
CA ARG A 30 -8.29 -16.62 7.19
C ARG A 30 -7.25 -17.48 7.87
N VAL A 31 -7.72 -18.46 8.63
CA VAL A 31 -6.85 -19.47 9.26
C VAL A 31 -6.94 -20.75 8.44
N PHE A 32 -5.79 -21.27 8.03
CA PHE A 32 -5.62 -22.59 7.45
C PHE A 32 -5.13 -23.52 8.56
N PHE A 33 -5.95 -24.51 8.89
CA PHE A 33 -5.64 -25.51 9.91
C PHE A 33 -4.80 -26.64 9.32
N LEU A 34 -3.66 -26.96 9.95
CA LEU A 34 -2.68 -27.92 9.43
C LEU A 34 -2.88 -29.34 9.98
N GLU A 35 -4.09 -29.72 10.39
CA GLU A 35 -4.35 -31.02 11.03
C GLU A 35 -3.72 -32.19 10.24
N ASN A 36 -2.58 -32.70 10.74
CA ASN A 36 -1.76 -33.76 10.14
C ASN A 36 -1.11 -33.46 8.76
N LYS A 37 -0.90 -32.19 8.41
CA LYS A 37 -0.21 -31.76 7.19
C LYS A 37 1.17 -31.18 7.50
N ASP A 38 2.12 -31.40 6.59
CA ASP A 38 3.37 -30.66 6.64
C ASP A 38 3.18 -29.21 6.18
N LEU A 39 4.17 -28.38 6.49
CA LEU A 39 4.13 -26.95 6.19
C LEU A 39 4.03 -26.65 4.70
N LYS A 40 4.65 -27.48 3.86
CA LYS A 40 4.69 -27.28 2.40
C LYS A 40 3.32 -27.54 1.78
N THR A 41 2.68 -28.65 2.14
CA THR A 41 1.32 -28.99 1.71
C THR A 41 0.34 -27.88 2.07
N SER A 42 0.49 -27.32 3.26
CA SER A 42 -0.38 -26.27 3.78
C SER A 42 -0.14 -24.93 3.10
N PHE A 43 1.12 -24.64 2.75
CA PHE A 43 1.46 -23.50 1.92
C PHE A 43 0.89 -23.61 0.50
N ASP A 44 0.93 -24.80 -0.09
CA ASP A 44 0.35 -25.05 -1.42
C ASP A 44 -1.18 -24.89 -1.41
N GLU A 45 -1.85 -25.17 -0.28
CA GLU A 45 -3.28 -24.87 -0.08
C GLU A 45 -3.55 -23.36 -0.03
N VAL A 46 -2.68 -22.58 0.64
CA VAL A 46 -2.75 -21.12 0.64
C VAL A 46 -2.59 -20.59 -0.79
N ASN A 47 -1.58 -21.05 -1.54
CA ASN A 47 -1.38 -20.63 -2.93
C ASN A 47 -2.54 -21.04 -3.84
N SER A 48 -3.14 -22.21 -3.63
CA SER A 48 -4.33 -22.64 -4.35
C SER A 48 -5.51 -21.70 -4.10
N PHE A 49 -5.69 -21.27 -2.84
CA PHE A 49 -6.69 -20.26 -2.50
C PHE A 49 -6.39 -18.90 -3.14
N LEU A 50 -5.13 -18.44 -3.09
CA LEU A 50 -4.71 -17.18 -3.69
C LEU A 50 -4.98 -17.17 -5.21
N ALA A 51 -4.56 -18.22 -5.92
CA ALA A 51 -4.76 -18.37 -7.35
C ALA A 51 -6.25 -18.41 -7.73
N ALA A 52 -7.08 -19.15 -6.98
CA ALA A 52 -8.53 -19.23 -7.22
C ALA A 52 -9.24 -17.87 -7.05
N ASN A 53 -8.65 -16.96 -6.27
CA ASN A 53 -9.20 -15.64 -5.97
C ASN A 53 -8.46 -14.50 -6.68
N GLY A 54 -7.59 -14.83 -7.65
CA GLY A 54 -6.93 -13.86 -8.52
C GLY A 54 -5.72 -13.16 -7.91
N PHE A 55 -5.21 -13.62 -6.77
CA PHE A 55 -3.98 -13.11 -6.17
C PHE A 55 -2.73 -13.72 -6.79
N HIS A 56 -1.61 -13.03 -6.57
CA HIS A 56 -0.29 -13.59 -6.81
C HIS A 56 0.05 -14.64 -5.76
N GLU A 57 0.64 -15.74 -6.22
CA GLU A 57 1.13 -16.81 -5.36
C GLU A 57 2.40 -16.37 -4.61
N LEU A 58 2.58 -16.90 -3.41
CA LEU A 58 3.75 -16.65 -2.58
C LEU A 58 4.85 -17.68 -2.90
N ASN A 59 6.10 -17.30 -2.68
CA ASN A 59 7.24 -18.20 -2.81
C ASN A 59 7.50 -18.93 -1.49
N PHE A 60 7.55 -20.27 -1.52
CA PHE A 60 7.71 -21.07 -0.30
C PHE A 60 9.07 -20.90 0.37
N GLU A 61 10.14 -20.66 -0.39
CA GLU A 61 11.48 -20.52 0.20
C GLU A 61 11.59 -19.31 1.12
N ASP A 62 10.92 -18.21 0.75
CA ASP A 62 10.84 -16.99 1.56
C ASP A 62 10.12 -17.24 2.92
N PHE A 63 9.24 -18.26 2.97
CA PHE A 63 8.41 -18.56 4.15
C PHE A 63 9.22 -19.23 5.25
N ILE A 64 10.15 -20.09 4.86
CA ILE A 64 10.97 -20.87 5.79
C ILE A 64 11.92 -19.95 6.56
N GLU A 65 12.50 -18.97 5.89
CA GLU A 65 13.49 -18.07 6.49
C GLU A 65 12.85 -17.06 7.45
N GLU A 66 11.68 -16.51 7.09
CA GLU A 66 11.07 -15.40 7.84
C GLU A 66 9.88 -15.83 8.73
N LEU A 67 9.43 -17.10 8.68
CA LEU A 67 8.21 -17.65 9.32
C LEU A 67 6.92 -16.83 9.05
N SER A 68 7.05 -15.85 8.16
CA SER A 68 6.05 -14.94 7.70
C SER A 68 6.48 -14.41 6.33
N ILE A 69 5.55 -14.21 5.42
CA ILE A 69 5.79 -13.52 4.15
C ILE A 69 4.77 -12.41 4.05
N ARG A 70 5.17 -11.28 3.46
CA ARG A 70 4.24 -10.29 2.92
C ARG A 70 4.59 -9.96 1.47
N SER A 71 3.58 -9.98 0.61
CA SER A 71 3.67 -9.56 -0.78
C SER A 71 2.34 -8.99 -1.22
N GLU A 72 2.33 -7.78 -1.79
CA GLU A 72 1.16 -7.25 -2.49
C GLU A 72 -0.13 -7.20 -1.65
N GLY A 73 -0.03 -6.83 -0.37
CA GLY A 73 -1.16 -6.83 0.56
C GLY A 73 -1.61 -8.21 1.04
N VAL A 74 -0.92 -9.29 0.63
CA VAL A 74 -1.08 -10.63 1.17
C VAL A 74 0.01 -10.88 2.20
N GLY A 75 -0.39 -11.16 3.44
CA GLY A 75 0.50 -11.63 4.49
C GLY A 75 0.18 -13.07 4.84
N LEU A 76 1.21 -13.89 5.07
CA LEU A 76 1.05 -15.25 5.56
C LEU A 76 2.00 -15.44 6.74
N TYR A 77 1.54 -15.96 7.86
CA TYR A 77 2.39 -16.21 9.02
C TYR A 77 2.03 -17.53 9.70
N ALA A 78 3.06 -18.23 10.19
CA ALA A 78 2.87 -19.41 11.02
C ALA A 78 2.53 -18.99 12.45
N ASP A 79 1.56 -19.65 13.06
CA ASP A 79 1.30 -19.51 14.49
C ASP A 79 2.52 -19.98 15.31
N GLN A 80 3.24 -19.02 15.88
CA GLN A 80 4.47 -19.22 16.63
C GLN A 80 4.26 -19.91 18.00
N TYR A 81 3.02 -20.00 18.48
CA TYR A 81 2.69 -20.65 19.75
C TYR A 81 2.20 -22.09 19.57
N ALA A 82 2.09 -22.57 18.34
CA ALA A 82 1.68 -23.90 18.02
C ALA A 82 2.88 -24.87 17.89
N ASN A 83 2.76 -26.03 18.51
CA ASN A 83 3.77 -27.10 18.44
C ASN A 83 3.99 -27.57 16.98
N GLU A 84 5.13 -28.21 16.66
CA GLU A 84 5.50 -28.63 15.28
C GLU A 84 4.42 -29.42 14.53
N THR A 85 3.54 -30.11 15.25
CA THR A 85 2.45 -30.92 14.70
C THR A 85 1.11 -30.19 14.56
N ASN A 86 1.04 -28.90 14.92
CA ASN A 86 -0.23 -28.15 15.05
C ASN A 86 -0.13 -26.69 14.59
N LYS A 87 0.90 -26.31 13.83
CA LYS A 87 1.09 -24.94 13.35
C LYS A 87 -0.08 -24.53 12.48
N ASN A 88 -0.80 -23.46 12.77
CA ASN A 88 -1.77 -22.91 11.82
C ASN A 88 -1.08 -21.89 10.91
N LEU A 89 -1.53 -21.79 9.67
CA LEU A 89 -1.14 -20.70 8.78
C LEU A 89 -2.24 -19.65 8.81
N ILE A 90 -1.86 -18.42 9.10
CA ILE A 90 -2.80 -17.31 9.15
C ILE A 90 -2.51 -16.42 7.95
N LEU A 91 -3.47 -16.37 7.04
CA LEU A 91 -3.48 -15.52 5.86
C LEU A 91 -4.15 -14.20 6.23
N THR A 92 -3.45 -13.08 6.06
CA THR A 92 -4.03 -11.74 5.99
C THR A 92 -4.11 -11.32 4.53
N ILE A 93 -5.25 -10.79 4.14
CA ILE A 93 -5.37 -10.02 2.92
C ILE A 93 -5.81 -8.63 3.35
N ASP A 94 -4.97 -7.68 3.01
CA ASP A 94 -5.12 -6.31 3.42
C ASP A 94 -5.61 -5.51 2.22
N LYS A 95 -6.73 -4.80 2.41
CA LYS A 95 -7.36 -3.93 1.40
C LYS A 95 -6.40 -2.81 0.99
N TYR A 96 -5.53 -2.47 1.92
CA TYR A 96 -4.35 -1.65 1.81
C TYR A 96 -3.30 -2.40 2.63
N ASP A 97 -2.19 -2.82 2.01
CA ASP A 97 -1.08 -3.48 2.70
C ASP A 97 -0.80 -2.77 4.05
N PRO A 98 -0.85 -3.41 5.24
CA PRO A 98 -0.69 -2.75 6.53
C PRO A 98 0.79 -2.54 6.85
N VAL A 99 1.69 -2.96 5.96
CA VAL A 99 2.99 -2.34 5.80
C VAL A 99 2.91 -1.33 4.66
N CYS A 100 1.86 -0.49 4.63
CA CYS A 100 1.78 0.64 3.73
C CYS A 100 3.12 1.37 3.85
N ASN A 101 3.84 1.45 2.74
CA ASN A 101 4.93 2.39 2.62
C ASN A 101 4.40 3.74 3.16
N PRO A 102 5.14 4.46 4.02
CA PRO A 102 4.70 5.75 4.57
C PRO A 102 4.07 6.69 3.53
N ILE A 103 4.49 6.58 2.26
CA ILE A 103 3.90 7.30 1.13
C ILE A 103 2.42 6.95 0.88
N ASP A 104 2.06 5.68 0.91
CA ASP A 104 0.68 5.25 0.65
C ASP A 104 -0.26 5.66 1.79
N GLN A 105 0.22 5.67 3.04
CA GLN A 105 -0.51 6.24 4.18
C GLN A 105 -0.78 7.73 3.97
N MET A 106 0.23 8.50 3.53
CA MET A 106 0.06 9.92 3.22
C MET A 106 -0.99 10.15 2.12
N ILE A 107 -0.98 9.33 1.06
CA ILE A 107 -1.99 9.42 -0.02
C ILE A 107 -3.40 9.18 0.52
N VAL A 108 -3.59 8.15 1.36
CA VAL A 108 -4.91 7.86 1.97
C VAL A 108 -5.41 9.04 2.79
N GLU A 109 -4.57 9.63 3.63
CA GLU A 109 -4.93 10.79 4.45
C GLU A 109 -5.24 12.02 3.60
N LEU A 110 -4.46 12.29 2.54
CA LEU A 110 -4.70 13.39 1.60
C LEU A 110 -6.03 13.21 0.84
N VAL A 111 -6.34 11.99 0.40
CA VAL A 111 -7.62 11.67 -0.26
C VAL A 111 -8.78 11.85 0.71
N ARG A 112 -8.64 11.42 1.97
CA ARG A 112 -9.67 11.64 3.00
C ARG A 112 -9.91 13.13 3.20
N PHE A 113 -8.84 13.91 3.42
CA PHE A 113 -8.89 15.35 3.61
C PHE A 113 -9.56 16.09 2.44
N ARG A 114 -9.22 15.71 1.20
CA ARG A 114 -9.83 16.24 -0.04
C ARG A 114 -11.33 15.94 -0.09
N ASN A 115 -11.71 14.69 0.17
CA ASN A 115 -13.09 14.23 0.01
C ASN A 115 -14.01 14.81 1.10
N GLU A 116 -13.52 14.96 2.33
CA GLU A 116 -14.25 15.64 3.43
C GLU A 116 -14.65 17.09 3.07
N ARG A 117 -13.91 17.72 2.17
CA ARG A 117 -14.15 19.10 1.69
C ARG A 117 -14.86 19.17 0.35
N ASP A 118 -15.24 18.02 -0.20
CA ASP A 118 -15.80 17.89 -1.55
C ASP A 118 -14.89 18.49 -2.65
N TRP A 119 -13.57 18.51 -2.44
CA TRP A 119 -12.62 19.10 -3.37
C TRP A 119 -12.25 18.19 -4.55
N ALA A 120 -12.71 16.94 -4.53
CA ALA A 120 -12.45 15.98 -5.61
C ALA A 120 -12.88 16.51 -7.00
N GLN A 121 -13.91 17.36 -7.05
CA GLN A 121 -14.39 18.02 -8.28
C GLN A 121 -13.38 18.98 -8.92
N PHE A 122 -12.47 19.56 -8.13
CA PHE A 122 -11.42 20.48 -8.60
C PHE A 122 -10.09 19.76 -8.89
N HIS A 123 -9.96 18.49 -8.48
CA HIS A 123 -8.71 17.73 -8.55
C HIS A 123 -8.70 16.80 -9.78
N ASN A 124 -8.79 17.37 -10.98
CA ASN A 124 -8.45 16.65 -12.21
C ASN A 124 -6.93 16.70 -12.47
N PRO A 125 -6.37 15.83 -13.34
CA PRO A 125 -4.92 15.76 -13.52
C PRO A 125 -4.27 17.08 -13.97
N LYS A 126 -4.95 17.86 -14.82
CA LYS A 126 -4.46 19.16 -15.28
C LYS A 126 -4.36 20.13 -14.11
N ASP A 127 -5.43 20.25 -13.31
CA ASP A 127 -5.49 21.24 -12.24
C ASP A 127 -4.58 20.86 -11.05
N LEU A 128 -4.43 19.56 -10.77
CA LEU A 128 -3.42 19.06 -9.81
C LEU A 128 -1.99 19.36 -10.27
N ALA A 129 -1.68 19.20 -11.55
CA ALA A 129 -0.36 19.54 -12.09
C ALA A 129 -0.11 21.07 -12.06
N LEU A 130 -1.15 21.88 -12.26
CA LEU A 130 -1.06 23.33 -12.10
C LEU A 130 -0.81 23.71 -10.64
N ALA A 131 -1.56 23.16 -9.68
CA ALA A 131 -1.36 23.39 -8.25
C ALA A 131 0.07 23.01 -7.83
N LEU A 132 0.54 21.83 -8.22
CA LEU A 132 1.93 21.40 -7.98
C LEU A 132 2.97 22.43 -8.48
N SER A 133 2.73 23.02 -9.65
CA SER A 133 3.62 24.04 -10.20
C SER A 133 3.57 25.36 -9.42
N VAL A 134 2.41 25.70 -8.85
CA VAL A 134 2.25 26.88 -7.99
C VAL A 134 3.03 26.67 -6.70
N GLU A 135 2.83 25.56 -5.98
CA GLU A 135 3.55 25.31 -4.71
C GLU A 135 5.07 25.20 -4.91
N ALA A 136 5.52 24.63 -6.03
CA ALA A 136 6.94 24.62 -6.37
C ALA A 136 7.50 26.04 -6.59
N SER A 137 6.67 26.98 -7.03
CA SER A 137 7.02 28.38 -7.19
C SER A 137 7.00 29.13 -5.85
N GLU A 138 6.06 28.81 -4.95
CA GLU A 138 6.02 29.35 -3.58
C GLU A 138 7.26 28.91 -2.78
N LEU A 139 7.63 27.63 -2.89
CA LEU A 139 8.89 27.11 -2.35
C LEU A 139 10.10 27.89 -2.90
N LEU A 140 10.14 28.16 -4.21
CA LEU A 140 11.23 28.92 -4.84
C LEU A 140 11.28 30.37 -4.33
N GLU A 141 10.13 30.99 -4.08
CA GLU A 141 10.04 32.37 -3.59
C GLU A 141 10.74 32.55 -2.24
N LEU A 142 10.77 31.52 -1.39
CA LEU A 142 11.46 31.56 -0.10
C LEU A 142 12.95 31.92 -0.24
N PHE A 143 13.58 31.53 -1.34
CA PHE A 143 14.99 31.75 -1.67
C PHE A 143 15.24 33.03 -2.48
N LEU A 144 14.18 33.70 -2.93
CA LEU A 144 14.32 34.89 -3.76
C LEU A 144 14.98 36.03 -2.98
N TRP A 145 16.05 36.60 -3.55
CA TRP A 145 16.85 37.69 -2.97
C TRP A 145 17.56 37.36 -1.64
N LYS A 146 17.71 36.07 -1.29
CA LYS A 146 18.36 35.61 -0.06
C LYS A 146 19.49 34.63 -0.38
N SER A 147 20.46 34.52 0.52
CA SER A 147 21.36 33.36 0.53
C SER A 147 20.64 32.12 1.08
N ALA A 148 21.14 30.93 0.77
CA ALA A 148 20.51 29.68 1.21
C ALA A 148 20.45 29.55 2.75
N GLU A 149 21.40 30.17 3.45
CA GLU A 149 21.53 30.17 4.91
C GLU A 149 20.55 31.13 5.61
N GLU A 150 19.94 32.06 4.87
CA GLU A 150 19.01 33.07 5.40
C GLU A 150 17.54 32.61 5.35
N VAL A 151 17.27 31.46 4.73
CA VAL A 151 15.91 30.97 4.52
C VAL A 151 15.38 30.31 5.79
N ASN A 152 14.11 30.57 6.10
CA ASN A 152 13.43 29.96 7.23
C ASN A 152 13.10 28.49 6.90
N GLU A 153 13.77 27.56 7.58
CA GLU A 153 13.61 26.11 7.38
C GLU A 153 12.17 25.63 7.60
N GLU A 154 11.42 26.20 8.56
CA GLU A 154 10.02 25.79 8.78
C GLU A 154 9.13 26.17 7.60
N LYS A 155 9.37 27.35 6.99
CA LYS A 155 8.65 27.71 5.75
C LYS A 155 9.02 26.80 4.59
N VAL A 156 10.30 26.45 4.44
CA VAL A 156 10.75 25.51 3.40
C VAL A 156 10.03 24.17 3.56
N LYS A 157 9.91 23.70 4.79
CA LYS A 157 9.21 22.46 5.12
C LYS A 157 7.72 22.53 4.80
N GLU A 158 7.06 23.66 5.06
CA GLU A 158 5.65 23.90 4.69
C GLU A 158 5.45 23.81 3.17
N GLU A 159 6.16 24.64 2.40
CA GLU A 159 5.99 24.70 0.94
C GLU A 159 6.42 23.37 0.26
N LEU A 160 7.47 22.72 0.78
CA LEU A 160 7.90 21.42 0.27
C LEU A 160 6.88 20.32 0.57
N ALA A 161 6.18 20.40 1.71
CA ALA A 161 5.09 19.47 2.01
C ALA A 161 3.91 19.66 1.04
N ASP A 162 3.60 20.90 0.65
CA ASP A 162 2.54 21.19 -0.32
C ASP A 162 2.90 20.69 -1.72
N VAL A 163 4.17 20.86 -2.15
CA VAL A 163 4.70 20.22 -3.37
C VAL A 163 4.48 18.70 -3.34
N PHE A 164 4.82 18.05 -2.23
CA PHE A 164 4.57 16.60 -2.11
C PHE A 164 3.08 16.27 -2.11
N ALA A 165 2.24 17.03 -1.41
CA ALA A 165 0.81 16.77 -1.31
C ALA A 165 0.14 16.74 -2.70
N PHE A 166 0.38 17.76 -3.53
CA PHE A 166 -0.19 17.78 -4.89
C PHE A 166 0.45 16.76 -5.82
N GLY A 167 1.75 16.48 -5.69
CA GLY A 167 2.42 15.41 -6.44
C GLY A 167 1.84 14.02 -6.12
N LEU A 168 1.58 13.74 -4.84
CA LEU A 168 0.99 12.49 -4.36
C LEU A 168 -0.48 12.36 -4.79
N LEU A 169 -1.28 13.43 -4.69
CA LEU A 169 -2.64 13.45 -5.20
C LEU A 169 -2.70 13.25 -6.72
N LEU A 170 -1.72 13.78 -7.46
CA LEU A 170 -1.59 13.55 -8.90
C LEU A 170 -1.24 12.08 -9.20
N ALA A 171 -0.31 11.49 -8.45
CA ALA A 171 0.03 10.06 -8.57
C ALA A 171 -1.19 9.17 -8.27
N GLU A 172 -1.97 9.48 -7.23
CA GLU A 172 -3.23 8.80 -6.92
C GLU A 172 -4.22 8.88 -8.08
N LYS A 173 -4.37 10.05 -8.70
CA LYS A 173 -5.28 10.27 -9.82
C LYS A 173 -4.98 9.37 -11.03
N TYR A 174 -3.70 9.05 -11.25
CA TYR A 174 -3.27 8.12 -12.29
C TYR A 174 -3.16 6.66 -11.82
N GLY A 175 -3.26 6.41 -10.51
CA GLY A 175 -3.06 5.09 -9.91
C GLY A 175 -1.60 4.61 -10.00
N PHE A 176 -0.63 5.53 -9.90
CA PHE A 176 0.79 5.20 -9.91
C PHE A 176 1.26 4.74 -8.52
N ASN A 177 2.11 3.71 -8.50
CA ASN A 177 2.93 3.41 -7.33
C ASN A 177 4.13 4.37 -7.32
N VAL A 178 4.16 5.28 -6.35
CA VAL A 178 5.18 6.35 -6.27
C VAL A 178 6.59 5.76 -6.11
N ARG A 179 6.75 4.72 -5.29
CA ARG A 179 8.05 4.07 -5.08
C ARG A 179 8.56 3.46 -6.38
N GLU A 180 7.71 2.72 -7.08
CA GLU A 180 8.08 2.07 -8.34
C GLU A 180 8.53 3.09 -9.39
N ILE A 181 7.73 4.13 -9.66
CA ILE A 181 8.07 5.11 -10.71
C ILE A 181 9.38 5.86 -10.42
N VAL A 182 9.70 6.10 -9.14
CA VAL A 182 10.96 6.74 -8.73
C VAL A 182 12.13 5.77 -8.91
N LEU A 183 12.00 4.52 -8.45
CA LEU A 183 13.06 3.51 -8.58
C LEU A 183 13.35 3.18 -10.05
N GLU A 184 12.31 3.05 -10.88
CA GLU A 184 12.47 2.90 -12.33
C GLU A 184 13.21 4.07 -12.96
N LYS A 185 12.91 5.30 -12.52
CA LYS A 185 13.57 6.50 -13.04
C LYS A 185 15.05 6.55 -12.64
N ILE A 186 15.38 6.17 -11.41
CA ILE A 186 16.77 6.04 -10.94
C ILE A 186 17.51 5.01 -11.79
N ALA A 187 16.95 3.82 -11.97
CA ALA A 187 17.59 2.76 -12.76
C ALA A 187 17.81 3.13 -14.23
N LYS A 188 16.95 3.97 -14.81
CA LYS A 188 17.10 4.49 -16.19
C LYS A 188 18.12 5.63 -16.31
N THR A 189 18.42 6.31 -15.22
CA THR A 189 19.28 7.52 -15.21
C THR A 189 20.67 7.24 -14.63
N ALA A 190 20.88 6.06 -14.03
CA ALA A 190 22.18 5.49 -13.67
C ALA A 190 22.89 4.88 -14.89
#